data_AF-A0A3D0P5E1-F1
#
_entry.id   AF-A0A3D0P5E1-F1
#
_cell.length_a   1.000
_cell.length_b   1.000
_cell.length_c   1.000
_cell.angle_alpha   90.00
_cell.angle_beta   90.00
_cell.angle_gamma   90.00
#
_symmetry.space_group_name_H-M   'P 1'
#
loop_
_entity.id
_entity.type
_entity.pdbx_description
1 polymer ?
#
loop_
_entity_poly.entity_id
_entity_poly.type
_entity_poly.pdbx_seq_one_letter_code
_entity_poly.pdbx_strand_id
1 'polypeptide(L)'
;MYLNRTIIEIEPKKAFGFDSFVAVRYALNDELMSNISETELRRLIRDISEDRETIIKHNPIGSEEETLLWMLLGCLLSYLSIEENETPCFPGRPDANAYREAVLFVLRGRYDGEADPAGLIDSLLK
;
A
#
# COMPACT_ATOMS: atom_id res chain seq x y z
N MET A 1 -7.42 -40.60 -13.06
CA MET A 1 -5.97 -40.30 -13.05
C MET A 1 -5.86 -38.81 -12.78
N TYR A 2 -5.86 -38.43 -11.50
CA TYR A 2 -5.86 -37.02 -11.09
C TYR A 2 -4.42 -36.60 -10.83
N LEU A 3 -3.97 -35.56 -11.55
CA LEU A 3 -2.65 -34.97 -11.42
C LEU A 3 -2.42 -34.46 -9.99
N ASN A 4 -1.26 -34.81 -9.44
CA ASN A 4 -0.75 -34.40 -8.14
C ASN A 4 -0.89 -32.88 -7.96
N ARG A 5 -1.65 -32.45 -6.93
CA ARG A 5 -1.53 -31.10 -6.39
C ARG A 5 -0.27 -31.07 -5.55
N THR A 6 0.80 -30.50 -6.10
CA THR A 6 1.96 -30.13 -5.31
C THR A 6 1.50 -29.04 -4.33
N ILE A 7 1.46 -29.38 -3.04
CA ILE A 7 1.32 -28.38 -1.97
C ILE A 7 2.62 -27.59 -1.99
N ILE A 8 2.58 -26.39 -2.55
CA ILE A 8 3.69 -25.45 -2.44
C ILE A 8 3.54 -24.83 -1.05
N GLU A 9 4.28 -25.34 -0.08
CA GLU A 9 4.50 -24.66 1.20
C GLU A 9 5.37 -23.43 0.90
N ILE A 10 4.72 -22.30 0.62
CA ILE A 10 5.40 -21.02 0.51
C ILE A 10 5.57 -20.53 1.95
N GLU A 11 6.79 -20.66 2.48
CA GLU A 11 7.15 -19.98 3.74
C GLU A 11 6.81 -18.49 3.60
N PRO A 12 6.18 -17.86 4.62
CA PRO A 12 5.90 -16.44 4.57
C PRO A 12 7.24 -15.70 4.50
N LYS A 13 7.61 -15.24 3.30
CA LYS A 13 8.72 -14.30 3.15
C LYS A 13 8.36 -13.09 3.99
N LYS A 14 9.26 -12.70 4.90
CA LYS A 14 9.13 -11.49 5.72
C LYS A 14 8.76 -10.31 4.83
N ALA A 15 7.49 -9.95 4.79
CA ALA A 15 7.03 -8.72 4.19
C ALA A 15 7.40 -7.59 5.16
N PHE A 16 8.52 -6.93 4.89
CA PHE A 16 8.78 -5.54 5.28
C PHE A 16 8.29 -5.09 6.66
N GLY A 17 8.60 -5.80 7.75
CA GLY A 17 8.27 -5.34 9.11
C GLY A 17 6.79 -4.98 9.38
N PHE A 18 5.87 -5.39 8.49
CA PHE A 18 4.42 -5.20 8.64
C PHE A 18 3.88 -6.46 9.33
N ASP A 19 3.92 -6.49 10.66
CA ASP A 19 3.28 -7.54 11.48
C ASP A 19 1.75 -7.40 11.53
N SER A 20 1.13 -6.87 10.46
CA SER A 20 -0.32 -6.70 10.35
C SER A 20 -0.86 -7.67 9.30
N PHE A 21 -1.66 -8.63 9.75
CA PHE A 21 -2.39 -9.59 8.90
C PHE A 21 -3.23 -8.92 7.79
N VAL A 22 -3.53 -7.62 7.92
CA VAL A 22 -4.26 -6.84 6.92
C VAL A 22 -3.39 -6.53 5.69
N ALA A 23 -2.13 -6.16 5.87
CA ALA A 23 -1.21 -5.84 4.78
C ALA A 23 -0.95 -7.06 3.87
N VAL A 24 -0.89 -8.24 4.48
CA VAL A 24 -0.70 -9.52 3.77
C VAL A 24 -1.85 -9.82 2.79
N ARG A 25 -3.09 -9.38 3.10
CA ARG A 25 -4.25 -9.62 2.23
C ARG A 25 -4.19 -8.82 0.92
N TYR A 26 -3.55 -7.65 0.95
CA TYR A 26 -3.41 -6.77 -0.23
C TYR A 26 -2.16 -7.08 -1.06
N ALA A 27 -1.19 -7.82 -0.50
CA ALA A 27 0.11 -8.12 -1.11
C ALA A 27 0.13 -9.34 -2.05
N LEU A 28 -0.97 -10.09 -2.17
CA LEU A 28 -0.99 -11.40 -2.87
C LEU A 28 -1.53 -11.33 -4.31
N ASN A 29 -0.87 -10.55 -5.18
CA ASN A 29 -0.87 -10.83 -6.62
C ASN A 29 0.59 -10.87 -7.08
N ASP A 30 1.05 -12.06 -7.45
CA ASP A 30 2.43 -12.41 -7.82
C ASP A 30 2.83 -11.91 -9.24
N GLU A 31 2.15 -10.88 -9.74
CA GLU A 31 2.54 -10.14 -10.94
C GLU A 31 3.16 -8.82 -10.49
N LEU A 32 4.50 -8.76 -10.55
CA LEU A 32 5.30 -7.55 -10.38
C LEU A 32 4.79 -6.44 -11.31
N MET A 33 3.94 -5.54 -10.81
CA MET A 33 3.43 -4.44 -11.60
C MET A 33 4.33 -3.23 -11.40
N SER A 34 5.13 -2.86 -12.40
CA SER A 34 5.94 -1.63 -12.35
C SER A 34 5.07 -0.37 -12.31
N ASN A 35 3.79 -0.49 -12.68
CA ASN A 35 2.85 0.61 -12.83
C ASN A 35 1.48 0.26 -12.22
N ILE A 36 0.72 1.26 -11.81
CA ILE A 36 -0.64 1.13 -11.28
C ILE A 36 -1.61 1.97 -12.09
N SER A 37 -2.72 1.36 -12.51
CA SER A 37 -3.78 2.08 -13.24
C SER A 37 -4.64 2.93 -12.30
N GLU A 38 -5.35 3.91 -12.85
CA GLU A 38 -6.35 4.68 -12.09
C GLU A 38 -7.38 3.79 -11.37
N THR A 39 -7.90 2.78 -12.07
CA THR A 39 -8.90 1.86 -11.51
C THR A 39 -8.35 1.11 -10.30
N GLU A 40 -7.11 0.64 -10.37
CA GLU A 40 -6.47 -0.08 -9.27
C GLU A 40 -6.12 0.84 -8.09
N LEU A 41 -5.65 2.06 -8.36
CA LEU A 41 -5.42 3.04 -7.29
C LEU A 41 -6.73 3.39 -6.56
N ARG A 42 -7.83 3.61 -7.31
CA ARG A 42 -9.17 3.84 -6.72
C ARG A 42 -9.66 2.64 -5.92
N ARG A 43 -9.40 1.42 -6.39
CA ARG A 43 -9.73 0.18 -5.69
C ARG A 43 -9.02 0.14 -4.34
N LEU A 44 -7.69 0.36 -4.30
CA LEU A 44 -6.92 0.40 -3.06
C LEU A 44 -7.44 1.47 -2.08
N ILE A 45 -7.70 2.69 -2.57
CA ILE A 45 -8.23 3.78 -1.74
C ILE A 45 -9.58 3.40 -1.13
N ARG A 46 -10.49 2.85 -1.94
CA ARG A 46 -11.81 2.40 -1.47
C ARG A 46 -11.66 1.31 -0.41
N ASP A 47 -10.87 0.28 -0.68
CA ASP A 47 -10.73 -0.87 0.21
C ASP A 47 -10.12 -0.42 1.58
N ILE A 48 -9.13 0.47 1.58
CA ILE A 48 -8.59 1.09 2.81
C ILE A 48 -9.65 1.94 3.53
N SER A 49 -10.45 2.71 2.78
CA SER A 49 -11.52 3.52 3.36
C SER A 49 -12.62 2.67 4.01
N GLU A 50 -12.97 1.53 3.42
CA GLU A 50 -13.94 0.58 3.98
C GLU A 50 -13.40 -0.08 5.27
N ASP A 51 -12.10 -0.37 5.30
CA ASP A 51 -11.42 -0.95 6.47
C ASP A 51 -10.93 0.10 7.50
N ARG A 52 -11.24 1.39 7.31
CA ARG A 52 -10.71 2.54 8.08
C ARG A 52 -10.73 2.31 9.59
N GLU A 53 -11.89 1.97 10.16
CA GLU A 53 -12.06 1.79 11.61
C GLU A 53 -11.15 0.67 12.15
N THR A 54 -11.04 -0.43 11.39
CA THR A 54 -10.18 -1.56 11.74
C THR A 54 -8.71 -1.16 11.67
N ILE A 55 -8.31 -0.45 10.61
CA ILE A 55 -6.93 0.00 10.41
C ILE A 55 -6.50 0.92 11.55
N ILE A 56 -7.29 1.94 11.87
CA ILE A 56 -7.01 2.91 12.95
C ILE A 56 -6.93 2.21 14.30
N LYS A 57 -7.88 1.31 14.59
CA LYS A 57 -7.92 0.56 15.86
C LYS A 57 -6.66 -0.28 16.09
N HIS A 58 -6.11 -0.87 15.04
CA HIS A 58 -4.99 -1.80 15.15
C HIS A 58 -3.61 -1.16 14.92
N ASN A 59 -3.54 0.05 14.36
CA ASN A 59 -2.27 0.70 13.98
C ASN A 59 -2.22 2.17 14.43
N PRO A 60 -2.25 2.50 15.73
CA PRO A 60 -2.22 3.88 16.20
C PRO A 60 -0.81 4.49 16.08
N ILE A 61 -0.38 4.84 14.87
CA ILE A 61 0.95 5.42 14.58
C ILE A 61 0.95 6.94 14.83
N GLY A 62 -0.21 7.57 14.72
CA GLY A 62 -0.39 9.02 14.89
C GLY A 62 -1.87 9.38 14.78
N SER A 63 -2.15 10.46 14.06
CA SER A 63 -3.48 10.81 13.61
C SER A 63 -4.07 9.74 12.67
N GLU A 64 -5.38 9.82 12.45
CA GLU A 64 -6.07 8.95 11.49
C GLU A 64 -5.48 9.10 10.08
N GLU A 65 -5.22 10.34 9.66
CA GLU A 65 -4.65 10.65 8.34
C GLU A 65 -3.26 10.01 8.17
N GLU A 66 -2.38 10.15 9.17
CA GLU A 66 -1.07 9.49 9.18
C GLU A 66 -1.20 7.98 9.03
N THR A 67 -2.14 7.38 9.75
CA THR A 67 -2.34 5.92 9.75
C THR A 67 -2.85 5.42 8.39
N LEU A 68 -3.82 6.12 7.79
CA LEU A 68 -4.37 5.74 6.50
C LEU A 68 -3.37 5.94 5.36
N LEU A 69 -2.61 7.03 5.37
CA LEU A 69 -1.57 7.29 4.37
C LEU A 69 -0.39 6.33 4.52
N TRP A 70 -0.01 5.98 5.75
CA TRP A 70 0.99 4.94 6.02
C TRP A 70 0.54 3.58 5.47
N MET A 71 -0.73 3.22 5.68
CA MET A 71 -1.28 1.98 5.14
C MET A 71 -1.27 1.98 3.60
N LEU A 72 -1.71 3.09 2.97
CA LEU A 72 -1.67 3.24 1.52
C LEU A 72 -0.25 3.14 0.97
N LEU A 73 0.72 3.79 1.62
CA LEU A 73 2.13 3.70 1.23
C LEU A 73 2.62 2.25 1.29
N GLY A 74 2.33 1.52 2.38
CA GLY A 74 2.68 0.10 2.51
C GLY A 74 2.08 -0.77 1.40
N CYS A 75 0.78 -0.58 1.10
CA CYS A 75 0.11 -1.26 -0.01
C CYS A 75 0.79 -0.97 -1.35
N LEU A 76 1.15 0.29 -1.63
CA LEU A 76 1.78 0.67 -2.89
C LEU A 76 3.21 0.14 -3.02
N LEU A 77 4.01 0.19 -1.95
CA LEU A 77 5.35 -0.38 -1.95
C LEU A 77 5.30 -1.88 -2.28
N SER A 78 4.34 -2.60 -1.68
CA SER A 78 4.11 -4.02 -1.98
C SER A 78 3.59 -4.25 -3.39
N TYR A 79 2.58 -3.50 -3.83
CA TYR A 79 1.94 -3.67 -5.13
C TYR A 79 2.90 -3.38 -6.28
N LEU A 80 3.64 -2.27 -6.17
CA LEU A 80 4.62 -1.83 -7.17
C LEU A 80 5.96 -2.54 -7.03
N SER A 81 6.10 -3.42 -6.01
CA SER A 81 7.33 -4.15 -5.71
C SER A 81 8.56 -3.25 -5.63
N ILE A 82 8.40 -2.11 -4.95
CA ILE A 82 9.46 -1.12 -4.79
C ILE A 82 10.59 -1.71 -3.95
N GLU A 83 11.83 -1.60 -4.45
CA GLU A 83 13.00 -2.07 -3.71
C GLU A 83 13.28 -1.22 -2.46
N GLU A 84 13.97 -1.79 -1.46
CA GLU A 84 14.31 -1.08 -0.22
C GLU A 84 15.07 0.24 -0.45
N ASN A 85 15.96 0.26 -1.45
CA ASN A 85 16.77 1.43 -1.82
C ASN A 85 15.95 2.55 -2.52
N GLU A 86 14.77 2.25 -3.03
CA GLU A 86 13.85 3.20 -3.67
C GLU A 86 12.76 3.70 -2.71
N THR A 87 12.66 3.09 -1.53
CA THR A 87 11.66 3.43 -0.53
C THR A 87 11.94 4.81 0.08
N PRO A 88 10.96 5.74 0.13
CA PRO A 88 11.15 7.05 0.73
C PRO A 88 11.64 6.96 2.19
N CYS A 89 12.76 7.61 2.48
CA CYS A 89 13.29 7.74 3.84
C CYS A 89 12.92 9.10 4.42
N PHE A 90 12.34 9.10 5.63
CA PHE A 90 11.97 10.33 6.32
C PHE A 90 13.00 10.67 7.41
N PRO A 91 13.48 11.92 7.48
CA PRO A 91 14.22 12.38 8.65
C PRO A 91 13.25 12.62 9.82
N GLY A 92 13.39 11.87 10.91
CA GLY A 92 12.58 12.05 12.12
C GLY A 92 11.22 11.31 12.08
N ARG A 93 10.23 11.82 12.81
CA ARG A 93 8.86 11.25 12.83
C ARG A 93 8.07 11.85 11.66
N PRO A 94 7.67 11.06 10.65
CA PRO A 94 6.84 11.55 9.55
C PRO A 94 5.46 11.95 10.05
N ASP A 95 4.90 13.02 9.49
CA ASP A 95 3.52 13.46 9.67
C ASP A 95 2.66 13.09 8.44
N ALA A 96 1.38 13.47 8.45
CA ALA A 96 0.45 13.16 7.35
C ALA A 96 0.94 13.73 6.01
N ASN A 97 1.48 14.95 6.01
CA ASN A 97 2.02 15.57 4.79
C ASN A 97 3.23 14.80 4.26
N ALA A 98 4.13 14.35 5.13
CA ALA A 98 5.27 13.54 4.74
C ALA A 98 4.82 12.23 4.08
N TYR A 99 3.85 11.52 4.66
CA TYR A 99 3.30 10.31 4.04
C TYR A 99 2.61 10.59 2.71
N ARG A 100 1.86 11.69 2.60
CA ARG A 100 1.22 12.10 1.35
C ARG A 100 2.23 12.35 0.23
N GLU A 101 3.31 13.08 0.53
CA GLU A 101 4.39 13.34 -0.43
C GLU A 101 5.12 12.04 -0.83
N ALA A 102 5.31 11.11 0.11
CA ALA A 102 5.91 9.82 -0.20
C ALA A 102 5.04 8.94 -1.11
N VAL A 103 3.72 8.93 -0.90
CA VAL A 103 2.79 8.25 -1.80
C VAL A 103 2.88 8.84 -3.21
N LEU A 104 2.85 10.17 -3.34
CA LEU A 104 3.00 10.85 -4.62
C LEU A 104 4.36 10.59 -5.29
N PHE A 105 5.43 10.51 -4.49
CA PHE A 105 6.76 10.15 -4.98
C PHE A 105 6.79 8.73 -5.54
N VAL A 106 6.21 7.76 -4.84
CA VAL A 106 6.13 6.36 -5.31
C VAL A 106 5.34 6.26 -6.61
N LEU A 107 4.22 6.99 -6.71
CA LEU A 107 3.39 7.03 -7.92
C LEU A 107 4.02 7.77 -9.10
N ARG A 108 5.00 8.65 -8.87
CA ARG A 108 5.64 9.44 -9.93
C ARG A 108 6.31 8.51 -10.96
N GLY A 109 5.81 8.56 -12.20
CA GLY A 109 6.30 7.72 -13.30
C GLY A 109 5.80 6.27 -13.28
N ARG A 110 5.00 5.90 -12.29
CA ARG A 110 4.39 4.56 -12.14
C ARG A 110 2.86 4.58 -12.22
N TYR A 111 2.24 5.75 -12.10
CA TYR A 111 0.80 5.92 -12.24
C TYR A 111 0.40 6.06 -13.72
N ASP A 112 -0.54 5.21 -14.16
CA ASP A 112 -1.12 5.21 -15.51
C ASP A 112 -2.61 5.56 -15.44
N GLY A 113 -2.89 6.85 -15.28
CA GLY A 113 -4.23 7.39 -15.16
C GLY A 113 -4.29 8.86 -15.58
N GLU A 114 -5.48 9.31 -15.95
CA GLU A 114 -5.71 10.69 -16.39
C GLU A 114 -6.07 11.61 -15.21
N ALA A 115 -6.71 11.07 -14.17
CA ALA A 115 -7.05 11.83 -12.98
C ALA A 115 -5.80 12.23 -12.19
N ASP A 116 -5.87 13.37 -11.50
CA ASP A 116 -4.80 13.78 -10.60
C ASP A 116 -4.69 12.80 -9.41
N PRO A 117 -3.57 12.08 -9.24
CA PRO A 117 -3.41 11.12 -8.15
C PRO A 117 -3.48 11.80 -6.77
N ALA A 118 -3.08 13.07 -6.66
CA ALA A 118 -3.19 13.82 -5.41
C ALA A 118 -4.66 13.97 -4.97
N GLY A 119 -5.55 14.33 -5.88
CA GLY A 119 -6.99 14.40 -5.61
C GLY A 119 -7.62 13.05 -5.24
N LEU A 120 -7.11 11.94 -5.77
CA LEU A 120 -7.53 10.59 -5.39
C LEU A 120 -7.11 10.27 -3.96
N ILE A 121 -5.84 10.54 -3.61
CA ILE A 121 -5.32 10.34 -2.26
C ILE A 121 -6.09 11.20 -1.25
N ASP A 122 -6.39 12.44 -1.58
CA ASP A 122 -7.15 13.34 -0.70
C ASP A 122 -8.59 12.85 -0.46
N SER A 123 -9.13 12.00 -1.34
CA SER A 123 -10.43 11.36 -1.12
C SER A 123 -10.40 10.29 -0.03
N LEU A 124 -9.23 9.71 0.26
CA LEU A 124 -9.04 8.76 1.37
C LEU A 124 -9.23 9.42 2.74
N LEU A 125 -8.95 10.73 2.83
CA LEU A 125 -8.93 11.50 4.08
C LEU A 125 -10.27 12.16 4.41
N LYS A 126 -11.22 12.12 3.47
CA LYS A 126 -12.59 12.62 3.66
C LYS A 126 -13.46 11.60 4.38
#